data_AF-A0A918J1U3-F1
#
_entry.id   AF-A0A918J1U3-F1
#
_cell.length_a   1.000
_cell.length_b   1.000
_cell.length_c   1.000
_cell.angle_alpha   90.00
_cell.angle_beta   90.00
_cell.angle_gamma   90.00
#
_symmetry.space_group_name_H-M   'P 1'
#
loop_
_entity.id
_entity.type
_entity.pdbx_description
1 polymer ?
#
loop_
_entity_poly.entity_id
_entity_poly.type
_entity_poly.pdbx_seq_one_letter_code
_entity_poly.pdbx_strand_id
1 'polypeptide(L)'
;MIRNIAAGIDGSPEGLAAAHWAAHEAARRGVALNLVHAWHPHARPMPDVPMDSTERGWAEHLLQEAAGSVRARTPRSRLPPG
;
A
#
# COMPACT_ATOMS: atom_id res chain seq x y z
N MET A 1 -4.10 -22.67 2.12
CA MET A 1 -3.31 -22.01 1.05
C MET A 1 -3.39 -20.52 1.23
N ILE A 2 -2.25 -19.82 1.23
CA ILE A 2 -2.18 -18.35 1.23
C ILE A 2 -2.45 -17.88 -0.20
N ARG A 3 -3.46 -17.04 -0.40
CA ARG A 3 -3.87 -16.57 -1.74
C ARG A 3 -3.32 -15.18 -2.09
N ASN A 4 -2.95 -14.39 -1.08
CA ASN A 4 -2.36 -13.07 -1.22
C ASN A 4 -1.55 -12.73 0.04
N ILE A 5 -0.75 -11.67 -0.05
CA ILE A 5 -0.13 -10.99 1.08
C ILE A 5 -0.73 -9.59 1.15
N ALA A 6 -1.05 -9.12 2.37
CA ALA A 6 -1.52 -7.76 2.60
C ALA A 6 -0.45 -6.95 3.34
N ALA A 7 -0.32 -5.66 3.01
CA ALA A 7 0.51 -4.71 3.73
C ALA A 7 -0.28 -3.43 4.02
N GLY A 8 -0.26 -3.02 5.29
CA GLY A 8 -0.85 -1.77 5.77
C GLY A 8 0.04 -0.58 5.42
N ILE A 9 -0.55 0.47 4.88
CA ILE A 9 0.09 1.76 4.60
C ILE A 9 -0.53 2.78 5.55
N ASP A 10 0.31 3.48 6.32
CA ASP A 10 -0.09 4.51 7.27
C ASP A 10 0.66 5.84 7.02
N GLY A 11 1.46 5.92 5.95
CA GLY A 11 2.29 7.07 5.60
C GLY A 11 3.66 7.10 6.30
N SER A 12 3.95 6.15 7.19
CA SER A 12 5.25 6.05 7.85
C SER A 12 6.32 5.40 6.94
N PRO A 13 7.60 5.74 7.13
CA PRO A 13 8.72 5.00 6.52
C PRO A 13 8.70 3.50 6.83
N GLU A 14 8.27 3.12 8.03
CA GLU A 14 8.17 1.74 8.50
C GLU A 14 7.08 0.98 7.73
N GLY A 15 5.91 1.59 7.53
CA GLY A 15 4.84 1.04 6.70
C GLY A 15 5.29 0.84 5.26
N LEU A 16 6.04 1.79 4.70
CA LEU A 16 6.60 1.65 3.35
C LEU A 16 7.64 0.52 3.26
N ALA A 17 8.51 0.38 4.27
CA ALA A 17 9.48 -0.72 4.32
C ALA A 17 8.78 -2.09 4.42
N ALA A 18 7.71 -2.19 5.22
CA ALA A 18 6.87 -3.38 5.30
C ALA A 18 6.23 -3.72 3.94
N ALA A 19 5.76 -2.72 3.20
CA ALA A 19 5.21 -2.91 1.85
C ALA A 19 6.26 -3.46 0.86
N HIS A 20 7.51 -2.99 0.94
CA HIS A 20 8.60 -3.54 0.12
C HIS A 20 8.91 -5.00 0.47
N TRP A 21 8.95 -5.33 1.76
CA TRP A 21 9.12 -6.72 2.20
C TRP A 21 7.98 -7.61 1.72
N ALA A 22 6.73 -7.15 1.85
CA ALA A 22 5.56 -7.88 1.41
C ALA A 22 5.55 -8.11 -0.10
N ALA A 23 6.01 -7.13 -0.89
CA ALA A 23 6.18 -7.29 -2.33
C ALA A 23 7.19 -8.36 -2.69
N HIS A 24 8.33 -8.39 -1.99
CA HIS A 24 9.34 -9.42 -2.17
C HIS A 24 8.79 -10.81 -1.86
N GLU A 25 8.07 -10.96 -0.74
CA GLU A 25 7.44 -12.22 -0.36
C GLU A 25 6.33 -12.66 -1.34
N ALA A 26 5.52 -11.72 -1.81
CA ALA A 26 4.46 -12.00 -2.78
C ALA A 26 5.06 -12.52 -4.09
N ALA A 27 6.13 -11.88 -4.56
CA ALA A 27 6.89 -12.32 -5.72
C ALA A 27 7.51 -13.71 -5.53
N ARG A 28 8.14 -13.97 -4.37
CA ARG A 28 8.73 -15.28 -4.05
C ARG A 28 7.71 -16.41 -4.02
N ARG A 29 6.49 -16.11 -3.57
CA ARG A 29 5.40 -17.09 -3.42
C ARG A 29 4.49 -17.18 -4.65
N GLY A 30 4.67 -16.31 -5.64
CA GLY A 30 3.80 -16.27 -6.82
C GLY A 30 2.35 -15.88 -6.51
N VAL A 31 2.13 -15.06 -5.48
CA VAL A 31 0.80 -14.61 -5.05
C VAL A 31 0.63 -13.10 -5.21
N ALA A 32 -0.61 -12.62 -5.18
CA ALA A 32 -0.89 -11.19 -5.26
C ALA A 32 -0.46 -10.43 -3.99
N LEU A 33 -0.05 -9.16 -4.15
CA LEU A 33 0.13 -8.20 -3.06
C LEU A 33 -1.06 -7.23 -3.02
N ASN A 34 -1.64 -7.07 -1.85
CA ASN A 34 -2.69 -6.10 -1.57
C ASN A 34 -2.17 -5.01 -0.63
N LEU A 35 -2.07 -3.77 -1.10
CA LEU A 35 -1.80 -2.62 -0.24
C LEU A 35 -3.13 -2.10 0.32
N VAL A 36 -3.19 -1.87 1.63
CA VAL A 36 -4.41 -1.42 2.31
C VAL A 36 -4.10 -0.22 3.21
N HIS A 37 -4.99 0.77 3.24
CA HIS A 37 -4.94 1.87 4.18
C HIS A 37 -6.26 1.87 4.96
N ALA A 38 -6.16 1.73 6.28
CA ALA A 38 -7.31 1.76 7.17
C ALA A 38 -7.51 3.19 7.66
N TRP A 39 -8.66 3.77 7.34
CA TRP A 39 -9.05 5.11 7.77
C TRP A 39 -10.52 5.11 8.16
N HIS A 40 -10.90 6.06 9.01
CA HIS A 40 -12.28 6.27 9.40
C HIS A 40 -12.68 7.70 8.99
N PRO A 41 -13.92 7.90 8.51
CA PRO A 41 -14.41 9.24 8.26
C PRO A 41 -14.59 9.96 9.61
N HIS A 42 -13.85 11.04 9.83
CA HIS A 42 -13.98 11.85 11.04
C HIS A 42 -14.86 13.08 10.79
N ALA A 43 -15.59 13.52 11.81
CA ALA A 43 -16.42 14.73 11.74
C ALA A 43 -15.59 16.03 11.62
N ARG A 44 -14.28 15.94 11.87
CA ARG A 44 -13.27 16.97 11.64
C ARG A 44 -12.04 16.29 11.01
N PRO A 45 -11.36 16.93 10.06
CA PRO A 45 -10.14 16.36 9.47
C PRO A 45 -9.11 16.02 10.55
N MET A 46 -8.46 14.87 10.43
CA MET A 46 -7.35 14.52 11.32
C MET A 46 -6.16 15.48 11.16
N PRO A 47 -5.32 15.67 12.20
CA PRO A 47 -4.21 16.63 12.17
C PRO A 47 -3.13 16.36 11.12
N ASP A 48 -3.01 15.11 10.69
CA ASP A 48 -2.07 14.57 9.71
C ASP A 48 -2.59 14.61 8.27
N VAL A 49 -3.85 14.98 8.07
CA VAL A 49 -4.44 15.19 6.74
C VAL A 49 -4.19 16.64 6.32
N PRO A 50 -3.55 16.89 5.16
CA PRO A 50 -3.36 18.24 4.63
C PRO A 50 -4.69 18.99 4.51
N MET A 51 -4.70 20.26 4.93
CA MET A 51 -5.87 21.15 4.95
C MET A 51 -6.58 21.33 3.60
N ASP A 52 -5.88 21.12 2.50
CA ASP A 52 -6.38 21.21 1.12
C ASP A 52 -6.88 19.87 0.56
N SER A 53 -6.86 18.81 1.38
CA SER A 53 -7.23 17.45 0.99
C SER A 53 -8.40 16.91 1.79
N THR A 54 -9.12 15.95 1.21
CA THR A 54 -10.07 15.13 1.96
C THR A 54 -9.34 13.93 2.54
N GLU A 55 -9.81 13.39 3.68
CA GLU A 55 -9.24 12.18 4.29
C GLU A 55 -9.17 11.02 3.27
N ARG A 56 -10.20 10.89 2.42
CA ARG A 56 -10.21 9.94 1.31
C ARG A 56 -9.11 10.22 0.28
N GLY A 57 -8.96 11.46 -0.14
CA GLY A 57 -7.94 11.86 -1.12
C GLY A 57 -6.52 11.61 -0.59
N TRP A 58 -6.30 11.85 0.69
CA TRP A 58 -5.04 11.54 1.35
C TRP A 58 -4.78 10.03 1.44
N ALA A 59 -5.78 9.23 1.84
CA ALA A 59 -5.71 7.77 1.84
C ALA A 59 -5.39 7.19 0.44
N GLU A 60 -6.06 7.71 -0.59
CA GLU A 60 -5.81 7.31 -1.98
C GLU A 60 -4.39 7.70 -2.42
N HIS A 61 -3.93 8.89 -2.07
CA HIS A 61 -2.58 9.36 -2.37
C HIS A 61 -1.50 8.47 -1.73
N LEU A 62 -1.61 8.16 -0.43
CA LEU A 62 -0.70 7.25 0.27
C LEU A 62 -0.59 5.88 -0.41
N LEU A 63 -1.73 5.32 -0.83
CA LEU A 63 -1.74 4.04 -1.55
C LEU A 63 -1.07 4.13 -2.92
N GLN A 64 -1.25 5.24 -3.66
CA GLN A 64 -0.60 5.46 -4.95
C GLN A 64 0.92 5.61 -4.80
N GLU A 65 1.38 6.38 -3.81
CA GLU A 65 2.80 6.55 -3.53
C GLU A 65 3.48 5.23 -3.15
N ALA A 66 2.87 4.48 -2.22
CA ALA A 66 3.36 3.18 -1.82
C ALA A 66 3.39 2.19 -3.01
N ALA A 67 2.34 2.17 -3.84
CA ALA A 67 2.29 1.33 -5.03
C ALA A 67 3.38 1.70 -6.05
N GLY A 68 3.60 3.00 -6.29
CA GLY A 68 4.67 3.48 -7.17
C GLY A 68 6.05 3.05 -6.68
N SER A 69 6.32 3.23 -5.38
CA SER A 69 7.56 2.83 -4.74
C SER A 69 7.81 1.32 -4.80
N VAL A 70 6.79 0.50 -4.52
CA VAL A 70 6.86 -0.96 -4.62
C VAL A 70 7.16 -1.40 -6.06
N ARG A 71 6.47 -0.84 -7.05
CA ARG A 71 6.65 -1.16 -8.48
C ARG A 71 8.05 -0.80 -8.98
N ALA A 72 8.59 0.33 -8.53
CA ALA A 72 9.94 0.76 -8.90
C ALA A 72 11.02 -0.21 -8.38
N ARG A 73 10.80 -0.82 -7.21
CA ARG A 73 11.77 -1.73 -6.55
C ARG A 73 11.56 -3.21 -6.86
N THR A 74 10.39 -3.57 -7.39
CA THR A 74 10.05 -4.94 -7.76
C THR A 74 9.72 -4.98 -9.26
N PRO A 75 10.72 -5.06 -10.15
CA PRO A 75 10.48 -5.28 -11.58
C PRO A 75 9.65 -6.55 -11.76
N ARG A 76 8.55 -6.47 -12.53
CA ARG A 76 7.54 -7.52 -12.72
C ARG A 76 8.16 -8.93 -12.76
N SER A 77 8.08 -9.68 -11.67
CA SER A 77 8.02 -11.13 -11.77
C SER A 77 6.67 -11.46 -12.40
N ARG A 78 6.68 -12.24 -13.49
CA ARG A 78 5.50 -12.60 -14.27
C ARG A 78 4.36 -13.07 -13.35
N LEU A 79 3.28 -12.30 -13.28
CA LEU A 79 1.98 -12.82 -12.88
C LEU A 79 1.55 -13.83 -13.98
N PRO A 80 1.18 -15.08 -13.65
CA PRO A 80 0.60 -15.98 -14.63
C PRO A 80 -0.72 -15.41 -15.15
N PRO A 81 -1.04 -15.56 -16.45
CA PRO A 81 -2.36 -15.21 -16.97
C PRO A 81 -3.41 -16.10 -16.31
N GLY A 82 -4.54 -15.49 -15.94
CA GLY A 82 -5.74 -16.20 -15.51
C GLY A 82 -6.44 -16.90 -16.65
#